data_AF-A0A563VTY7-F1
#
_entry.id   AF-A0A563VTY7-F1
#
_cell.length_a   1.000
_cell.length_b   1.000
_cell.length_c   1.000
_cell.angle_alpha   90.00
_cell.angle_beta   90.00
_cell.angle_gamma   90.00
#
_symmetry.space_group_name_H-M   'P 1'
#
loop_
_entity.id
_entity.type
_entity.pdbx_description
1 polymer ?
#
loop_
_entity_poly.entity_id
_entity_poly.type
_entity_poly.pdbx_seq_one_letter_code
_entity_poly.pdbx_strand_id
1 'polypeptide(L)'
;MNTTTTYQIEGNLIGFDLAIELKSGEFKGQSASDFRLAKNQKLEDEIAIAFGYAKAYWTEFQVRLAQDKTETATSITREYWAVRLLKLLGYELTYQAQASVVEGQTFAISHRAEPGEDKPPVHIIGSRLCLGARSLASYADAGSHRKLEQRSGKPRDDDVSPNG
;
A
#
# COMPACT_ATOMS: atom_id res chain seq x y z
N MET A 1 -32.19 -23.60 9.18
CA MET A 1 -30.71 -23.58 9.29
C MET A 1 -30.23 -22.51 8.32
N ASN A 2 -29.84 -21.33 8.81
CA ASN A 2 -29.50 -20.22 7.93
C ASN A 2 -28.00 -19.94 8.07
N THR A 3 -27.21 -20.72 7.34
CA THR A 3 -25.76 -20.57 7.27
C THR A 3 -25.43 -19.67 6.07
N THR A 4 -25.04 -18.43 6.32
CA THR A 4 -24.42 -17.58 5.29
C THR A 4 -23.19 -16.95 5.89
N THR A 5 -22.14 -17.75 5.99
CA THR A 5 -20.77 -17.29 6.26
C THR A 5 -20.16 -16.99 4.90
N THR A 6 -20.07 -15.72 4.49
CA THR A 6 -19.56 -15.37 3.15
C THR A 6 -18.19 -14.69 3.19
N TYR A 7 -17.66 -14.31 4.35
CA TYR A 7 -16.38 -13.59 4.42
C TYR A 7 -15.55 -14.03 5.63
N GLN A 8 -14.24 -14.24 5.41
CA GLN A 8 -13.24 -14.41 6.46
C GLN A 8 -12.47 -13.10 6.62
N ILE A 9 -12.40 -12.60 7.85
CA ILE A 9 -11.59 -11.43 8.20
C ILE A 9 -10.26 -11.95 8.74
N GLU A 10 -9.18 -11.61 8.05
CA GLU A 10 -7.82 -11.95 8.46
C GLU A 10 -7.16 -10.78 9.19
N GLY A 11 -6.51 -11.07 10.31
CA GLY A 11 -5.89 -10.06 11.17
C GLY A 11 -6.88 -9.34 12.09
N ASN A 12 -6.41 -8.29 12.77
CA ASN A 12 -7.18 -7.57 13.79
C ASN A 12 -7.61 -6.16 13.34
N LEU A 13 -7.64 -5.92 12.02
CA LEU A 13 -7.89 -4.59 11.44
C LEU A 13 -9.39 -4.26 11.35
N ILE A 14 -10.23 -5.28 11.17
CA ILE A 14 -11.67 -5.13 11.06
C ILE A 14 -12.31 -5.89 12.22
N GLY A 15 -12.99 -5.16 13.11
CA GLY A 15 -13.72 -5.76 14.22
C GLY A 15 -14.88 -6.61 13.73
N PHE A 16 -15.16 -7.72 14.43
CA PHE A 16 -16.27 -8.61 14.10
C PHE A 16 -17.64 -7.91 14.24
N ASP A 17 -17.73 -6.98 15.17
CA ASP A 17 -18.86 -6.07 15.39
C ASP A 17 -19.18 -5.22 14.15
N LEU A 18 -18.15 -4.69 13.46
CA LEU A 18 -18.36 -3.89 12.25
C LEU A 18 -19.10 -4.68 11.17
N ALA A 19 -18.82 -5.97 11.00
CA ALA A 19 -19.50 -6.80 10.01
C ALA A 19 -21.00 -6.99 10.34
N ILE A 20 -21.34 -7.07 11.63
CA ILE A 20 -22.73 -7.14 12.10
C ILE A 20 -23.43 -5.81 11.85
N GLU A 21 -22.77 -4.70 12.20
CA GLU A 21 -23.32 -3.35 11.98
C GLU A 21 -23.53 -3.05 10.51
N LEU A 22 -22.60 -3.41 9.62
CA LEU A 22 -22.77 -3.25 8.18
C LEU A 22 -23.99 -4.03 7.68
N LYS A 23 -24.18 -5.28 8.14
CA LYS A 23 -25.32 -6.12 7.75
C LYS A 23 -26.67 -5.55 8.21
N SER A 24 -26.71 -4.75 9.27
CA SER A 24 -27.95 -4.11 9.72
C SER A 24 -28.54 -3.14 8.68
N GLY A 25 -27.70 -2.61 7.78
CA GLY A 25 -28.09 -1.58 6.81
C GLY A 25 -28.28 -0.18 7.44
N GLU A 26 -28.13 -0.04 8.75
CA GLU A 26 -28.29 1.23 9.47
C GLU A 26 -26.98 2.02 9.60
N PHE A 27 -25.85 1.42 9.19
CA PHE A 27 -24.56 2.10 9.22
C PHE A 27 -24.54 3.29 8.23
N LYS A 28 -24.07 4.44 8.70
CA LYS A 28 -23.95 5.64 7.87
C LYS A 28 -23.01 5.38 6.67
N GLY A 29 -23.40 5.85 5.48
CA GLY A 29 -22.58 5.69 4.28
C GLY A 29 -22.94 4.48 3.41
N GLN A 30 -24.04 3.77 3.70
CA GLN A 30 -24.49 2.61 2.93
C GLN A 30 -25.62 2.92 1.93
N SER A 31 -26.16 4.14 1.92
CA SER A 31 -27.24 4.49 1.01
C SER A 31 -26.72 4.80 -0.40
N ALA A 32 -27.56 4.62 -1.43
CA ALA A 32 -27.17 4.94 -2.81
C ALA A 32 -26.67 6.39 -2.98
N SER A 33 -27.25 7.33 -2.23
CA SER A 33 -26.83 8.74 -2.23
C SER A 33 -25.42 8.97 -1.69
N ASP A 34 -24.94 8.12 -0.78
CA ASP A 34 -23.59 8.24 -0.23
C ASP A 34 -22.51 7.92 -1.28
N PHE A 35 -22.87 7.15 -2.31
CA PHE A 35 -22.04 6.82 -3.47
C PHE A 35 -22.25 7.76 -4.66
N ARG A 36 -22.99 8.88 -4.47
CA ARG A 36 -23.31 9.87 -5.51
C ARG A 36 -24.09 9.27 -6.70
N LEU A 37 -24.84 8.20 -6.48
CA LEU A 37 -25.68 7.57 -7.51
C LEU A 37 -26.93 8.40 -7.78
N ALA A 38 -27.40 8.40 -9.03
CA ALA A 38 -28.64 9.05 -9.40
C ALA A 38 -29.85 8.31 -8.80
N LYS A 39 -30.98 9.02 -8.60
CA LYS A 39 -32.19 8.48 -7.96
C LYS A 39 -32.77 7.23 -8.65
N ASN A 40 -32.46 7.01 -9.92
CA ASN A 40 -32.92 5.87 -10.72
C ASN A 40 -31.92 4.71 -10.77
N GLN A 41 -30.71 4.86 -10.20
CA GLN A 41 -29.72 3.79 -10.14
C GLN A 41 -29.88 3.00 -8.84
N LYS A 42 -29.85 1.67 -8.95
CA LYS A 42 -29.86 0.78 -7.79
C LYS A 42 -28.43 0.52 -7.36
N LEU A 43 -28.18 0.65 -6.07
CA LEU A 43 -26.85 0.43 -5.49
C LEU A 43 -26.35 -0.99 -5.76
N GLU A 44 -27.23 -1.99 -5.69
CA GLU A 44 -26.89 -3.40 -5.92
C GLU A 44 -26.42 -3.65 -7.36
N ASP A 45 -27.06 -3.00 -8.34
CA ASP A 45 -26.70 -3.11 -9.75
C ASP A 45 -25.31 -2.49 -9.98
N GLU A 46 -25.05 -1.31 -9.41
CA GLU A 46 -23.75 -0.65 -9.50
C GLU A 46 -22.64 -1.45 -8.78
N ILE A 47 -22.93 -2.07 -7.63
CA ILE A 47 -22.01 -3.00 -6.96
C ILE A 47 -21.70 -4.18 -7.88
N ALA A 48 -22.72 -4.79 -8.51
CA ALA A 48 -22.53 -5.91 -9.41
C ALA A 48 -21.67 -5.54 -10.63
N ILE A 49 -21.88 -4.34 -11.19
CA ILE A 49 -21.10 -3.79 -12.29
C ILE A 49 -19.64 -3.56 -11.86
N ALA A 50 -19.42 -2.86 -10.75
CA ALA A 50 -18.08 -2.58 -10.22
C ALA A 50 -17.32 -3.88 -9.89
N PHE A 51 -17.99 -4.87 -9.31
CA PHE A 51 -17.41 -6.19 -9.04
C PHE A 51 -17.07 -6.93 -10.34
N GLY A 52 -17.89 -6.80 -11.38
CA GLY A 52 -17.60 -7.29 -12.72
C GLY A 52 -16.28 -6.72 -13.28
N TYR A 53 -16.11 -5.40 -13.20
CA TYR A 53 -14.86 -4.74 -13.60
C TYR A 53 -13.66 -5.19 -12.76
N ALA A 54 -13.82 -5.29 -11.44
CA ALA A 54 -12.76 -5.76 -10.55
C ALA A 54 -12.28 -7.17 -10.92
N LYS A 55 -13.21 -8.10 -11.20
CA LYS A 55 -12.85 -9.45 -11.67
C LYS A 55 -12.12 -9.43 -13.01
N ALA A 56 -12.55 -8.58 -13.95
CA ALA A 56 -11.88 -8.46 -15.24
C ALA A 56 -10.43 -7.95 -15.07
N TYR A 57 -10.24 -6.92 -14.24
CA TYR A 57 -8.90 -6.40 -13.92
C TYR A 57 -8.03 -7.45 -13.22
N TRP A 58 -8.61 -8.27 -12.34
CA TRP A 58 -7.89 -9.35 -11.69
C TRP A 58 -7.38 -10.39 -12.70
N THR A 59 -8.25 -10.87 -13.59
CA THR A 59 -7.89 -11.84 -14.62
C THR A 59 -6.78 -11.28 -15.52
N GLU A 60 -6.93 -10.03 -15.95
CA GLU A 60 -5.95 -9.34 -16.79
C GLU A 60 -4.60 -9.16 -16.06
N PHE A 61 -4.63 -8.81 -14.77
CA PHE A 61 -3.44 -8.73 -13.92
C PHE A 61 -2.73 -10.09 -13.81
N GLN A 62 -3.46 -11.18 -13.58
CA GLN A 62 -2.89 -12.53 -13.48
C GLN A 62 -2.17 -12.95 -14.77
N VAL A 63 -2.77 -12.68 -15.94
CA VAL A 63 -2.15 -12.98 -17.24
C VAL A 63 -0.85 -12.21 -17.41
N ARG A 64 -0.83 -10.91 -17.10
CA ARG A 64 0.39 -10.10 -17.20
C ARG A 64 1.44 -10.49 -16.16
N LEU A 65 1.02 -10.79 -14.94
CA LEU A 65 1.92 -11.24 -13.88
C LEU A 65 2.64 -12.53 -14.29
N ALA A 66 1.94 -13.47 -14.95
CA ALA A 66 2.56 -14.70 -15.43
C ALA A 66 3.63 -14.47 -16.52
N GLN A 67 3.53 -13.38 -17.29
CA GLN A 67 4.49 -13.00 -18.33
C GLN A 67 5.62 -12.10 -17.80
N ASP A 68 5.38 -11.43 -16.68
CA ASP A 68 6.35 -10.52 -16.06
C ASP A 68 7.48 -11.30 -15.37
N LYS A 69 8.72 -10.96 -15.75
CA LYS A 69 9.94 -11.60 -15.25
C LYS A 69 10.64 -10.81 -14.14
N THR A 70 10.04 -9.71 -13.66
CA THR A 70 10.68 -8.87 -12.65
C THR A 70 10.57 -9.50 -11.27
N GLU A 71 11.62 -9.41 -10.45
CA GLU A 71 11.62 -10.03 -9.11
C GLU A 71 10.47 -9.55 -8.22
N THR A 72 10.10 -8.27 -8.31
CA THR A 72 9.09 -7.68 -7.40
C THR A 72 7.69 -7.61 -7.99
N ALA A 73 7.54 -7.58 -9.32
CA ALA A 73 6.29 -7.30 -10.03
C ALA A 73 5.64 -5.94 -9.71
N THR A 74 6.38 -4.97 -9.15
CA THR A 74 5.81 -3.71 -8.63
C THR A 74 5.05 -2.89 -9.66
N SER A 75 5.59 -2.72 -10.87
CA SER A 75 4.92 -1.95 -11.92
C SER A 75 3.63 -2.62 -12.40
N ILE A 76 3.66 -3.94 -12.59
CA ILE A 76 2.48 -4.71 -13.02
C ILE A 76 1.38 -4.67 -11.95
N THR A 77 1.74 -4.88 -10.68
CA THR A 77 0.79 -4.78 -9.55
C THR A 77 0.16 -3.39 -9.47
N ARG A 78 0.96 -2.34 -9.67
CA ARG A 78 0.48 -0.95 -9.64
C ARG A 78 -0.49 -0.66 -10.77
N GLU A 79 -0.07 -0.87 -12.01
CA GLU A 79 -0.77 -0.39 -13.20
C GLU A 79 -2.00 -1.22 -13.57
N TYR A 80 -1.91 -2.54 -13.39
CA TYR A 80 -2.95 -3.47 -13.85
C TYR A 80 -3.87 -3.94 -12.73
N TRP A 81 -3.51 -3.70 -11.47
CA TRP A 81 -4.35 -4.09 -10.34
C TRP A 81 -4.67 -2.91 -9.42
N ALA A 82 -3.72 -2.46 -8.60
CA ALA A 82 -3.97 -1.55 -7.49
C ALA A 82 -4.59 -0.22 -7.93
N VAL A 83 -4.03 0.45 -8.94
CA VAL A 83 -4.56 1.75 -9.41
C VAL A 83 -5.97 1.60 -9.97
N ARG A 84 -6.23 0.53 -10.72
CA ARG A 84 -7.54 0.29 -11.36
C ARG A 84 -8.61 -0.04 -10.33
N LEU A 85 -8.28 -0.88 -9.35
CA LEU A 85 -9.18 -1.22 -8.25
C LEU A 85 -9.53 0.01 -7.41
N LEU A 86 -8.54 0.82 -7.05
CA LEU A 86 -8.77 2.03 -6.25
C LEU A 86 -9.62 3.05 -7.02
N LYS A 87 -9.43 3.19 -8.33
CA LYS A 87 -10.33 4.02 -9.17
C LYS A 87 -11.77 3.51 -9.17
N LEU A 88 -12.01 2.19 -9.19
CA LEU A 88 -13.38 1.65 -9.06
C LEU A 88 -14.02 1.99 -7.71
N LEU A 89 -13.20 2.11 -6.66
CA LEU A 89 -13.64 2.52 -5.33
C LEU A 89 -13.78 4.04 -5.19
N GLY A 90 -13.61 4.80 -6.27
CA GLY A 90 -13.77 6.26 -6.29
C GLY A 90 -12.52 7.07 -5.91
N TYR A 91 -11.34 6.44 -5.82
CA TYR A 91 -10.10 7.15 -5.56
C TYR A 91 -9.59 7.87 -6.81
N GLU A 92 -9.18 9.13 -6.64
CA GLU A 92 -8.53 9.94 -7.67
C GLU A 92 -7.02 9.89 -7.48
N LEU A 93 -6.44 8.74 -7.83
CA LEU A 93 -5.01 8.52 -7.65
C LEU A 93 -4.17 9.44 -8.52
N THR A 94 -3.42 10.32 -7.86
CA THR A 94 -2.43 11.19 -8.50
C THR A 94 -1.04 10.58 -8.33
N TYR A 95 -0.37 10.30 -9.44
CA TYR A 95 1.00 9.80 -9.42
C TYR A 95 1.95 10.89 -8.93
N GLN A 96 2.81 10.57 -7.96
CA GLN A 96 3.85 11.47 -7.50
C GLN A 96 5.20 10.99 -8.03
N ALA A 97 5.72 11.71 -9.03
CA ALA A 97 7.01 11.38 -9.66
C ALA A 97 8.22 11.70 -8.75
N GLN A 98 8.06 12.64 -7.81
CA GLN A 98 9.11 13.01 -6.87
C GLN A 98 8.85 12.37 -5.51
N ALA A 99 9.87 11.72 -4.97
CA ALA A 99 9.84 11.20 -3.61
C ALA A 99 9.60 12.36 -2.63
N SER A 100 8.62 12.20 -1.75
CA SER A 100 8.35 13.21 -0.74
C SER A 100 9.42 13.13 0.34
N VAL A 101 10.12 14.24 0.58
CA VAL A 101 11.06 14.38 1.69
C VAL A 101 10.26 14.84 2.90
N VAL A 102 10.10 13.96 3.88
CA VAL A 102 9.47 14.28 5.16
C VAL A 102 10.56 14.16 6.22
N GLU A 103 10.83 15.24 6.96
CA GLU A 103 11.86 15.28 8.02
C GLU A 103 13.26 14.79 7.57
N GLY A 104 13.63 15.06 6.31
CA GLY A 104 14.93 14.65 5.76
C GLY A 104 15.01 13.16 5.36
N GLN A 105 13.91 12.40 5.46
CA GLN A 105 13.81 11.04 4.96
C GLN A 105 13.01 11.00 3.65
N THR A 106 13.56 10.29 2.67
CA THR A 106 12.97 10.15 1.34
C THR A 106 11.99 8.98 1.34
N PHE A 107 10.69 9.28 1.26
CA PHE A 107 9.66 8.25 1.13
C PHE A 107 9.28 8.05 -0.33
N ALA A 108 9.29 6.80 -0.78
CA ALA A 108 8.71 6.41 -2.06
C ALA A 108 7.18 6.44 -2.00
N ILE A 109 6.61 7.63 -1.82
CA ILE A 109 5.17 7.86 -1.92
C ILE A 109 4.82 7.73 -3.39
N SER A 110 4.04 6.69 -3.69
CA SER A 110 3.81 6.28 -5.07
C SER A 110 2.63 7.06 -5.68
N HIS A 111 1.60 7.29 -4.89
CA HIS A 111 0.38 8.01 -5.24
C HIS A 111 -0.20 8.70 -4.01
N ARG A 112 -1.18 9.57 -4.21
CA ARG A 112 -2.09 10.04 -3.16
C ARG A 112 -3.53 9.65 -3.48
N ALA A 113 -4.33 9.46 -2.43
CA ALA A 113 -5.72 9.04 -2.54
C ALA A 113 -6.60 10.05 -3.30
N GLU A 114 -6.24 11.34 -3.21
CA GLU A 114 -6.91 12.48 -3.84
C GLU A 114 -5.86 13.53 -4.27
N PRO A 115 -6.21 14.51 -5.12
CA PRO A 115 -5.35 15.65 -5.41
C PRO A 115 -5.07 16.51 -4.17
N GLY A 116 -3.79 16.88 -3.96
CA GLY A 116 -3.34 17.78 -2.88
C GLY A 116 -2.20 17.20 -2.05
N GLU A 117 -1.35 18.06 -1.49
CA GLU A 117 -0.15 17.66 -0.74
C GLU A 117 -0.44 17.04 0.63
N ASP A 118 -1.58 17.38 1.26
CA ASP A 118 -1.98 16.85 2.57
C ASP A 118 -2.93 15.65 2.48
N LYS A 119 -3.10 15.07 1.29
CA LYS A 119 -3.98 13.91 1.09
C LYS A 119 -3.30 12.60 1.46
N PRO A 120 -4.04 11.60 1.97
CA PRO A 120 -3.47 10.34 2.43
C PRO A 120 -2.53 9.70 1.38
N PRO A 121 -1.27 9.38 1.76
CA PRO A 121 -0.34 8.74 0.85
C PRO A 121 -0.76 7.30 0.59
N VAL A 122 -0.61 6.89 -0.67
CA VAL A 122 -0.88 5.52 -1.13
C VAL A 122 0.46 4.91 -1.58
N HIS A 123 0.92 3.94 -0.81
CA HIS A 123 2.11 3.16 -1.13
C HIS A 123 1.72 1.78 -1.67
N ILE A 124 2.10 1.52 -2.92
CA ILE A 124 1.79 0.26 -3.60
C ILE A 124 3.08 -0.55 -3.74
N ILE A 125 3.08 -1.75 -3.17
CA ILE A 125 4.15 -2.73 -3.29
C ILE A 125 3.81 -3.81 -4.32
N GLY A 126 4.84 -4.43 -4.89
CA GLY A 126 4.67 -5.53 -5.83
C GLY A 126 4.20 -6.83 -5.16
N SER A 127 3.39 -7.61 -5.90
CA SER A 127 2.74 -8.82 -5.37
C SER A 127 3.69 -9.97 -5.04
N ARG A 128 4.95 -9.92 -5.50
CA ARG A 128 5.99 -10.90 -5.16
C ARG A 128 6.79 -10.54 -3.90
N LEU A 129 6.55 -9.35 -3.33
CA LEU A 129 7.22 -8.94 -2.11
C LEU A 129 6.53 -9.55 -0.88
N CYS A 130 7.32 -10.20 -0.02
CA CYS A 130 6.84 -10.68 1.26
C CYS A 130 6.59 -9.50 2.22
N LEU A 131 5.35 -9.36 2.68
CA LEU A 131 4.96 -8.46 3.77
C LEU A 131 5.65 -8.93 5.06
N GLY A 132 6.74 -8.26 5.44
CA GLY A 132 7.54 -8.60 6.64
C GLY A 132 9.04 -8.69 6.38
N ALA A 133 9.45 -8.90 5.13
CA ALA A 133 10.84 -8.69 4.74
C ALA A 133 11.05 -7.18 4.59
N ARG A 134 11.80 -6.55 5.50
CA ARG A 134 12.27 -5.17 5.30
C ARG A 134 12.86 -5.09 3.89
N SER A 135 12.30 -4.22 3.05
CA SER A 135 12.76 -4.12 1.67
C SER A 135 14.26 -3.78 1.67
N LEU A 136 15.07 -4.61 1.02
CA LEU A 136 16.51 -4.37 0.88
C LEU A 136 16.80 -3.03 0.17
N ALA A 137 15.82 -2.48 -0.54
CA ALA A 137 15.87 -1.15 -1.13
C ALA A 137 16.03 -0.02 -0.09
N SER A 138 15.51 -0.17 1.13
CA SER A 138 15.67 0.84 2.20
C SER A 138 17.08 0.88 2.80
N TYR A 139 17.96 -0.10 2.51
CA TYR A 139 19.32 -0.12 3.06
C TYR A 139 20.34 0.68 2.26
N ALA A 140 20.05 1.09 1.02
CA ALA A 140 21.00 1.86 0.22
C ALA A 140 21.17 3.32 0.73
N ASP A 141 20.20 3.85 1.49
CA ASP A 141 20.22 5.24 1.98
C ASP A 141 20.46 5.33 3.51
N ALA A 142 20.20 4.25 4.27
CA ALA A 142 20.48 4.20 5.71
C ALA A 142 21.98 3.97 6.05
N GLY A 143 22.85 3.87 5.03
CA GLY A 143 24.28 3.64 5.18
C GLY A 143 25.10 4.83 5.72
N SER A 144 24.53 6.04 5.78
CA SER A 144 25.28 7.24 6.19
C SER A 144 25.36 7.45 7.71
N HIS A 145 24.49 6.83 8.51
CA HIS A 145 24.49 7.03 9.97
C HIS A 145 25.25 5.96 10.77
N ARG A 146 25.68 4.84 10.16
CA ARG A 146 26.43 3.79 10.87
C ARG A 146 27.95 3.81 10.64
N LYS A 147 28.52 4.96 10.24
CA LYS A 147 29.98 5.10 10.08
C LYS A 147 30.64 6.21 10.90
N LEU A 148 29.92 6.87 11.81
CA LEU A 148 30.50 7.86 12.73
C LEU A 148 30.77 7.32 14.14
N GLU A 149 30.36 6.10 14.47
CA GLU A 149 30.55 5.54 15.82
C GLU A 149 31.60 4.43 15.92
N GLN A 150 32.47 4.31 14.90
CA GLN A 150 33.66 3.45 14.94
C GLN A 150 34.97 4.21 14.69
N ARG A 151 35.03 5.49 15.07
CA ARG A 151 36.28 6.27 14.98
C ARG A 151 36.76 6.89 16.30
N SER A 152 36.17 6.51 17.44
CA SER A 152 36.66 6.89 18.77
C SER A 152 36.87 5.66 19.63
N GLY A 153 37.93 4.90 19.34
CA GLY A 153 38.21 3.63 20.03
C GLY A 153 39.63 3.08 19.88
N LYS A 154 40.66 3.95 19.94
CA LYS A 154 42.11 3.64 20.18
C LYS A 154 42.83 2.86 19.02
N PRO A 155 44.16 3.00 18.75
CA PRO A 155 45.26 3.41 19.63
C PRO A 155 46.24 4.48 19.11
N ARG A 156 46.98 5.09 20.03
CA ARG A 156 48.33 5.62 19.77
C ARG A 156 49.26 4.89 20.72
N ASP A 157 49.89 3.83 20.22
CA ASP A 157 51.14 3.35 20.74
C ASP A 157 52.20 4.11 19.94
N ASP A 158 52.87 5.06 20.56
CA ASP A 158 54.13 5.66 20.13
C ASP A 158 54.68 6.47 21.31
N ASP A 159 55.39 5.79 22.21
CA ASP A 159 56.53 6.40 22.91
C ASP A 159 57.46 5.29 23.40
N VAL A 160 58.27 4.79 22.46
CA VAL A 160 59.55 4.17 22.80
C VAL A 160 60.62 5.17 22.41
N SER A 161 61.32 5.69 23.41
CA SER A 161 62.73 6.04 23.25
C SER A 161 63.49 6.04 24.58
N PRO A 162 64.82 5.85 24.52
CA PRO A 162 65.58 5.06 25.47
C PRO A 162 66.43 5.93 26.41
N ASN A 163 66.73 5.39 27.60
CA ASN A 163 68.01 5.47 28.34
C ASN A 163 67.78 5.40 29.86
N GLY A 164 68.59 4.57 30.52
CA GLY A 164 68.71 4.49 31.98
C GLY A 164 68.90 3.07 32.46
#